data_AF-A0A942CVW6-F1
#
_entry.id   AF-A0A942CVW6-F1
#
_cell.length_a   1.000
_cell.length_b   1.000
_cell.length_c   1.000
_cell.angle_alpha   90.00
_cell.angle_beta   90.00
_cell.angle_gamma   90.00
#
_symmetry.space_group_name_H-M   'P 1'
#
loop_
_entity.id
_entity.type
_entity.pdbx_description
1 polymer ?
#
loop_
_entity_poly.entity_id
_entity_poly.type
_entity_poly.pdbx_seq_one_letter_code
_entity_poly.pdbx_strand_id
1 'polypeptide(L)'
;MACYNVMVPYLCPDLPAKQKTALEYCVKAPFLYNRVAVRNWKAFEKLGIHQIMAPGSYFSYISLDFPVSIGDYKFPTKPDEPAALFLLRTPCSPGAPRREQYRAGRYELLTTPFEKIERETREQLQRMLGPAGFDAANDIAAITANRWGHGYAYEYDWYSDRDLPSGSRPNVIGRAPFGRITIANSDSAARAYTDAAIDEAHRAVKELPA
;
A
#
# COMPACT_ATOMS: atom_id res chain seq x y z
N MET A 1 -6.33 -20.28 8.06
CA MET A 1 -5.83 -19.01 8.64
C MET A 1 -5.74 -17.97 7.55
N ALA A 2 -6.27 -16.76 7.81
CA ALA A 2 -6.27 -15.64 6.88
C ALA A 2 -5.68 -14.36 7.50
N CYS A 3 -4.46 -14.47 8.03
CA CYS A 3 -3.70 -13.39 8.65
C CYS A 3 -2.37 -13.17 7.92
N TYR A 4 -1.58 -12.16 8.28
CA TYR A 4 -0.23 -11.99 7.73
C TYR A 4 0.63 -13.23 8.00
N ASN A 5 1.27 -13.79 6.96
CA ASN A 5 2.03 -15.04 7.07
C ASN A 5 3.07 -15.05 8.20
N VAL A 6 3.74 -13.92 8.48
CA VAL A 6 4.74 -13.83 9.56
C VAL A 6 4.13 -14.00 10.95
N MET A 7 2.82 -13.80 11.13
CA MET A 7 2.14 -14.05 12.41
C MET A 7 1.90 -15.54 12.66
N VAL A 8 1.82 -16.35 11.60
CA VAL A 8 1.42 -17.76 11.69
C VAL A 8 2.34 -18.60 12.60
N PRO A 9 3.69 -18.49 12.53
CA PRO A 9 4.58 -19.22 13.45
C PRO A 9 4.35 -18.94 14.94
N TYR A 10 3.81 -17.76 15.28
CA TYR A 10 3.46 -17.37 16.65
C TYR A 10 2.10 -17.94 17.08
N LEU A 11 1.18 -18.13 16.13
CA LEU A 11 -0.15 -18.70 16.37
C LEU A 11 -0.13 -20.23 16.39
N CYS A 12 0.77 -20.85 15.62
CA CYS A 12 0.92 -22.30 15.51
C CYS A 12 2.39 -22.69 15.70
N PRO A 13 2.87 -22.78 16.95
CA PRO A 13 4.27 -23.05 17.26
C PRO A 13 4.69 -24.49 16.91
N ASP A 14 3.77 -25.40 16.62
CA ASP A 14 4.09 -26.79 16.24
C ASP A 14 4.45 -26.94 14.75
N LEU A 15 4.36 -25.87 13.95
CA LEU A 15 4.72 -25.91 12.54
C LEU A 15 6.17 -26.35 12.34
N PRO A 16 6.47 -27.15 11.30
CA PRO A 16 7.84 -27.53 10.95
C PRO A 16 8.74 -26.30 10.76
N ALA A 17 9.99 -26.39 11.21
CA ALA A 17 10.95 -25.28 11.13
C ALA A 17 11.07 -24.70 9.71
N LYS A 18 11.13 -25.57 8.70
CA LYS A 18 11.18 -25.16 7.29
C LYS A 18 9.97 -24.32 6.87
N GLN A 19 8.77 -24.67 7.34
CA GLN A 19 7.55 -23.93 7.03
C GLN A 19 7.53 -22.58 7.74
N LYS A 20 7.97 -22.51 9.00
CA LYS A 20 8.11 -21.25 9.74
C LYS A 20 9.06 -20.28 9.04
N THR A 21 10.25 -20.73 8.67
CA THR A 21 11.23 -19.91 7.94
C THR A 21 10.68 -19.41 6.60
N ALA A 22 9.88 -20.23 5.91
CA ALA A 22 9.24 -19.83 4.66
C ALA A 22 8.14 -18.78 4.87
N LEU A 23 7.35 -18.89 5.94
CA LEU A 23 6.34 -17.90 6.33
C LEU A 23 6.96 -16.55 6.75
N GLU A 24 8.11 -16.60 7.43
CA GLU A 24 8.90 -15.42 7.85
C GLU A 24 9.54 -14.65 6.68
N TYR A 25 9.66 -15.30 5.52
CA TYR A 25 10.26 -14.68 4.34
C TYR A 25 9.49 -13.43 3.88
N CYS A 26 8.16 -13.46 4.01
CA CYS A 26 7.25 -12.41 3.53
C CYS A 26 7.42 -11.12 4.33
N VAL A 27 7.78 -10.02 3.66
CA VAL A 27 7.82 -8.68 4.26
C VAL A 27 6.89 -7.76 3.50
N LYS A 28 5.88 -7.21 4.19
CA LYS A 28 4.88 -6.33 3.57
C LYS A 28 5.50 -5.00 3.14
N ALA A 29 5.12 -4.52 1.96
CA ALA A 29 5.51 -3.20 1.48
C ALA A 29 4.72 -2.10 2.23
N PRO A 30 5.38 -1.08 2.78
CA PRO A 30 4.73 0.02 3.47
C PRO A 30 4.22 1.10 2.50
N PHE A 31 3.09 1.73 2.83
CA PHE A 31 2.54 2.87 2.08
C PHE A 31 2.00 3.95 3.01
N LEU A 32 2.11 5.20 2.57
CA LEU A 32 1.34 6.31 3.11
C LEU A 32 0.38 6.82 2.04
N TYR A 33 -0.92 6.71 2.33
CA TYR A 33 -1.99 7.24 1.49
C TYR A 33 -2.59 8.45 2.18
N ASN A 34 -2.34 9.63 1.63
CA ASN A 34 -2.94 10.86 2.10
C ASN A 34 -4.17 11.19 1.26
N ARG A 35 -5.27 11.51 1.94
CA ARG A 35 -6.46 12.09 1.34
C ARG A 35 -6.54 13.55 1.75
N VAL A 36 -6.60 14.44 0.77
CA VAL A 36 -6.66 15.89 1.01
C VAL A 36 -7.97 16.41 0.46
N ALA A 37 -8.85 16.88 1.33
CA ALA A 37 -10.05 17.58 0.90
C ALA A 37 -9.68 19.01 0.54
N VAL A 38 -9.94 19.39 -0.70
CA VAL A 38 -9.74 20.75 -1.22
C VAL A 38 -11.10 21.40 -1.48
N ARG A 39 -11.20 22.71 -1.24
CA ARG A 39 -12.43 23.47 -1.43
C ARG A 39 -12.83 23.62 -2.90
N ASN A 40 -11.87 23.50 -3.81
CA ASN A 40 -12.03 23.56 -5.24
C ASN A 40 -10.83 22.87 -5.92
N TRP A 41 -10.93 22.54 -7.20
CA TRP A 41 -9.85 21.95 -8.00
C TRP A 41 -9.47 22.79 -9.22
N LYS A 42 -9.74 24.11 -9.20
CA LYS A 42 -9.41 25.06 -10.26
C LYS A 42 -7.95 25.04 -10.69
N ALA A 43 -7.03 24.79 -9.76
CA ALA A 43 -5.60 24.69 -10.08
C ALA A 43 -5.30 23.51 -11.02
N PHE A 44 -5.97 22.37 -10.86
CA PHE A 44 -5.85 21.22 -11.75
C PHE A 44 -6.46 21.52 -13.12
N GLU A 45 -7.64 22.15 -13.16
CA GLU A 45 -8.28 22.59 -14.41
C GLU A 45 -7.37 23.55 -15.19
N LYS A 46 -6.87 24.60 -14.55
CA LYS A 46 -6.02 25.63 -15.17
C LYS A 46 -4.74 25.05 -15.76
N LEU A 47 -4.18 24.03 -15.11
CA LEU A 47 -2.99 23.31 -15.59
C LEU A 47 -3.32 22.23 -16.64
N GLY A 48 -4.60 21.86 -16.81
CA GLY A 48 -5.03 20.80 -17.71
C GLY A 48 -4.58 19.41 -17.28
N ILE A 49 -4.41 19.18 -15.97
CA ILE A 49 -3.89 17.92 -15.42
C ILE A 49 -4.88 17.24 -14.48
N HIS A 50 -4.80 15.92 -14.36
CA HIS A 50 -5.52 15.15 -13.34
C HIS A 50 -4.57 14.50 -12.32
N GLN A 51 -3.28 14.39 -12.64
CA GLN A 51 -2.27 13.76 -11.80
C GLN A 51 -0.89 14.40 -11.99
N ILE A 52 -0.04 14.24 -10.98
CA ILE A 52 1.34 14.71 -10.93
C ILE A 52 2.20 13.53 -10.47
N MET A 53 3.24 13.23 -11.24
CA MET A 53 4.31 12.32 -10.83
C MET A 53 5.52 13.14 -10.40
N ALA A 54 6.00 12.91 -9.18
CA ALA A 54 7.14 13.63 -8.61
C ALA A 54 8.13 12.66 -7.94
N PRO A 55 8.86 11.85 -8.74
CA PRO A 55 9.88 10.95 -8.19
C PRO A 55 10.88 11.73 -7.33
N GLY A 56 11.20 11.20 -6.15
CA GLY A 56 12.12 11.83 -5.19
C GLY A 56 11.50 12.90 -4.28
N SER A 57 10.27 13.34 -4.53
CA SER A 57 9.53 14.21 -3.59
C SER A 57 8.95 13.40 -2.43
N TYR A 58 8.38 14.09 -1.42
CA TYR A 58 7.81 13.41 -0.27
C TYR A 58 6.65 12.49 -0.67
N PHE A 59 5.71 12.98 -1.48
CA PHE A 59 4.75 12.16 -2.21
C PHE A 59 5.22 11.97 -3.65
N SER A 60 5.33 10.72 -4.09
CA SER A 60 5.78 10.39 -5.45
C SER A 60 4.66 10.54 -6.48
N TYR A 61 3.40 10.52 -6.04
CA TYR A 61 2.23 10.60 -6.90
C TYR A 61 1.11 11.37 -6.21
N ILE A 62 0.48 12.26 -6.96
CA ILE A 62 -0.67 13.07 -6.53
C ILE A 62 -1.72 13.01 -7.64
N SER A 63 -2.98 12.80 -7.33
CA SER A 63 -4.07 12.88 -8.30
C SER A 63 -5.34 13.46 -7.71
N LEU A 64 -6.21 13.97 -8.57
CA LEU A 64 -7.64 14.04 -8.25
C LEU A 64 -8.13 12.62 -7.97
N ASP A 65 -9.03 12.48 -7.00
CA ASP A 65 -9.61 11.17 -6.70
C ASP A 65 -10.42 10.64 -7.89
N PHE A 66 -10.59 9.32 -7.95
CA PHE A 66 -11.36 8.71 -9.02
C PHE A 66 -12.81 9.22 -8.99
N PRO A 67 -13.42 9.56 -10.15
CA PRO A 67 -14.76 10.11 -10.23
C PRO A 67 -15.82 9.02 -9.99
N VAL A 68 -15.93 8.56 -8.74
CA VAL A 68 -16.88 7.53 -8.31
C VAL A 68 -18.11 8.20 -7.71
N SER A 69 -19.30 7.84 -8.20
CA SER A 69 -20.58 8.18 -7.55
C SER A 69 -21.13 6.92 -6.86
N ILE A 70 -21.55 7.02 -5.61
CA ILE A 70 -22.14 5.89 -4.87
C ILE A 70 -23.29 6.36 -3.98
N GLY A 71 -24.48 5.77 -4.16
CA GLY A 71 -25.71 6.25 -3.52
C GLY A 71 -25.92 7.75 -3.78
N ASP A 72 -26.05 8.50 -2.69
CA ASP A 72 -26.27 9.95 -2.70
C ASP A 72 -24.99 10.77 -2.94
N TYR A 73 -23.80 10.15 -2.80
CA TYR A 73 -22.54 10.82 -3.12
C TYR A 73 -22.34 10.89 -4.63
N LYS A 74 -22.12 12.11 -5.14
CA LYS A 74 -21.73 12.38 -6.54
C LYS A 74 -20.34 13.00 -6.56
N PHE A 75 -19.49 12.52 -7.46
CA PHE A 75 -18.17 13.10 -7.64
C PHE A 75 -18.28 14.55 -8.15
N PRO A 76 -17.32 15.44 -7.82
CA PRO A 76 -17.31 16.81 -8.31
C PRO A 76 -17.10 16.84 -9.83
N THR A 77 -17.94 17.59 -10.52
CA THR A 77 -17.92 17.77 -11.98
C THR A 77 -17.42 19.14 -12.40
N LYS A 78 -17.52 20.14 -11.52
CA LYS A 78 -17.12 21.52 -11.80
C LYS A 78 -15.89 21.92 -10.96
N PRO A 79 -14.96 22.70 -11.51
CA PRO A 79 -13.71 23.12 -10.85
C PRO A 79 -13.89 23.83 -9.51
N ASP A 80 -15.01 24.53 -9.31
CA ASP A 80 -15.35 25.26 -8.09
C ASP A 80 -15.97 24.38 -7.00
N GLU A 81 -16.28 23.12 -7.30
CA GLU A 81 -16.78 22.15 -6.33
C GLU A 81 -15.65 21.55 -5.48
N PRO A 82 -15.92 21.19 -4.21
CA PRO A 82 -14.93 20.54 -3.37
C PRO A 82 -14.56 19.16 -3.91
N ALA A 83 -13.28 18.82 -3.82
CA ALA A 83 -12.74 17.56 -4.32
C ALA A 83 -11.80 16.91 -3.31
N ALA A 84 -11.54 15.62 -3.49
CA ALA A 84 -10.50 14.90 -2.77
C ALA A 84 -9.29 14.70 -3.67
N LEU A 85 -8.10 14.87 -3.12
CA LEU A 85 -6.84 14.46 -3.73
C LEU A 85 -6.36 13.15 -3.10
N PHE A 86 -5.79 12.29 -3.93
CA PHE A 86 -5.02 11.13 -3.50
C PHE A 86 -3.53 11.44 -3.59
N LEU A 87 -2.80 11.28 -2.50
CA LEU A 87 -1.37 11.45 -2.43
C LEU A 87 -0.74 10.13 -1.96
N LEU A 88 0.26 9.66 -2.69
CA LEU A 88 0.93 8.39 -2.46
C LEU A 88 2.41 8.60 -2.14
N ARG A 89 2.85 7.98 -1.05
CA ARG A 89 4.27 7.80 -0.72
C ARG A 89 4.56 6.32 -0.44
N THR A 90 5.63 5.82 -1.02
CA THR A 90 6.21 4.49 -0.77
C THR A 90 7.56 4.64 -0.05
N PRO A 91 7.59 4.72 1.29
CA PRO A 91 8.85 4.90 2.01
C PRO A 91 9.75 3.68 1.79
N CYS A 92 11.02 3.93 1.46
CA CYS A 92 12.02 2.90 1.21
C CYS A 92 13.41 3.40 1.59
N SER A 93 14.40 2.50 1.57
CA SER A 93 15.81 2.81 1.85
C SER A 93 16.65 2.37 0.66
N PRO A 94 16.79 3.20 -0.40
CA PRO A 94 17.51 2.82 -1.61
C PRO A 94 18.92 2.30 -1.31
N GLY A 95 19.33 1.24 -2.02
CA GLY A 95 20.64 0.60 -1.86
C GLY A 95 20.67 -0.63 -0.93
N ALA A 96 19.69 -0.80 -0.03
CA ALA A 96 19.56 -2.03 0.76
C ALA A 96 18.77 -3.12 0.01
N PRO A 97 18.88 -4.40 0.39
CA PRO A 97 17.98 -5.46 -0.10
C PRO A 97 16.51 -5.07 0.10
N ARG A 98 15.63 -5.36 -0.87
CA ARG A 98 14.23 -4.89 -0.87
C ARG A 98 13.47 -5.12 0.43
N ARG A 99 13.59 -6.32 1.01
CA ARG A 99 12.92 -6.65 2.27
C ARG A 99 13.42 -5.78 3.43
N GLU A 100 14.68 -5.38 3.43
CA GLU A 100 15.22 -4.42 4.40
C GLU A 100 14.73 -3.01 4.12
N GLN A 101 14.60 -2.61 2.84
CA GLN A 101 13.98 -1.34 2.48
C GLN A 101 12.54 -1.23 3.00
N TYR A 102 11.75 -2.30 2.91
CA TYR A 102 10.39 -2.32 3.44
C TYR A 102 10.35 -2.23 4.97
N ARG A 103 11.26 -2.92 5.68
CA ARG A 103 11.36 -2.80 7.14
C ARG A 103 11.76 -1.38 7.56
N ALA A 104 12.73 -0.79 6.87
CA ALA A 104 13.16 0.59 7.11
C ALA A 104 12.02 1.59 6.82
N GLY A 105 11.35 1.45 5.68
CA GLY A 105 10.22 2.30 5.32
C GLY A 105 9.03 2.16 6.27
N ARG A 106 8.76 0.96 6.78
CA ARG A 106 7.76 0.72 7.83
C ARG A 106 8.14 1.44 9.11
N TYR A 107 9.40 1.34 9.53
CA TYR A 107 9.88 2.04 10.72
C TYR A 107 9.78 3.57 10.56
N GLU A 108 10.22 4.11 9.44
CA GLU A 108 10.07 5.53 9.12
C GLU A 108 8.60 5.97 9.17
N LEU A 109 7.72 5.20 8.54
CA LEU A 109 6.29 5.51 8.49
C LEU A 109 5.63 5.56 9.87
N LEU A 110 5.95 4.57 10.73
CA LEU A 110 5.37 4.46 12.07
C LEU A 110 5.94 5.49 13.05
N THR A 111 7.18 5.93 12.84
CA THR A 111 7.85 6.93 13.70
C THR A 111 7.65 8.36 13.21
N THR A 112 7.09 8.56 12.01
CA THR A 112 6.84 9.90 11.46
C THR A 112 5.60 10.55 12.12
N PRO A 113 5.78 11.69 12.81
CA PRO A 113 4.68 12.43 13.43
C PRO A 113 3.75 13.02 12.37
N PHE A 114 2.46 13.18 12.70
CA PHE A 114 1.47 13.67 11.74
C PHE A 114 1.79 15.08 11.24
N GLU A 115 2.33 15.93 12.10
CA GLU A 115 2.72 17.31 11.82
C GLU A 115 3.76 17.39 10.69
N LYS A 116 4.63 16.38 10.57
CA LYS A 116 5.55 16.27 9.45
C LYS A 116 4.79 15.93 8.16
N ILE A 117 3.90 14.94 8.20
CA ILE A 117 3.08 14.55 7.04
C ILE A 117 2.22 15.72 6.55
N GLU A 118 1.58 16.44 7.47
CA GLU A 118 0.76 17.62 7.16
C GLU A 118 1.61 18.72 6.49
N ARG A 119 2.75 19.07 7.08
CA ARG A 119 3.63 20.09 6.52
C ARG A 119 4.12 19.73 5.12
N GLU A 120 4.60 18.51 4.92
CA GLU A 120 5.06 18.03 3.60
C GLU A 120 3.91 18.04 2.58
N THR A 121 2.68 17.70 3.00
CA THR A 121 1.48 17.79 2.15
C THR A 121 1.22 19.22 1.69
N ARG A 122 1.19 20.17 2.63
CA ARG A 122 0.92 21.58 2.33
C ARG A 122 2.03 22.19 1.48
N GLU A 123 3.29 21.99 1.84
CA GLU A 123 4.44 22.52 1.11
C GLU A 123 4.52 21.98 -0.32
N GLN A 124 4.36 20.66 -0.50
CA GLN A 124 4.48 20.04 -1.81
C GLN A 124 3.33 20.48 -2.74
N LEU A 125 2.08 20.47 -2.26
CA LEU A 125 0.94 20.97 -3.03
C LEU A 125 1.09 22.46 -3.37
N GLN A 126 1.56 23.29 -2.42
CA GLN A 126 1.80 24.71 -2.67
C GLN A 126 2.85 24.93 -3.75
N ARG A 127 3.97 24.19 -3.73
CA ARG A 127 5.03 24.31 -4.75
C ARG A 127 4.55 23.87 -6.12
N MET A 128 3.72 22.82 -6.18
CA MET A 128 3.24 22.25 -7.44
C MET A 128 2.10 23.07 -8.08
N LEU A 129 1.14 23.52 -7.27
CA LEU A 129 -0.11 24.11 -7.74
C LEU A 129 -0.19 25.62 -7.51
N GLY A 130 0.70 26.19 -6.71
CA GLY A 130 0.75 27.62 -6.40
C GLY A 130 0.78 28.55 -7.61
N PRO A 131 1.62 28.28 -8.64
CA PRO A 131 1.61 29.07 -9.89
C PRO A 131 0.25 29.04 -10.62
N ALA A 132 -0.58 28.04 -10.37
CA ALA A 132 -1.94 27.93 -10.89
C ALA A 132 -3.00 28.62 -10.01
N GLY A 133 -2.60 29.21 -8.88
CA GLY A 133 -3.48 29.93 -7.96
C GLY A 133 -3.96 29.10 -6.76
N PHE A 134 -3.37 27.93 -6.51
CA PHE A 134 -3.64 27.18 -5.28
C PHE A 134 -2.99 27.84 -4.06
N ASP A 135 -3.73 27.90 -2.97
CA ASP A 135 -3.28 28.37 -1.67
C ASP A 135 -3.50 27.28 -0.61
N ALA A 136 -2.44 26.61 -0.18
CA ALA A 136 -2.50 25.52 0.78
C ALA A 136 -3.09 25.93 2.14
N ALA A 137 -3.05 27.20 2.51
CA ALA A 137 -3.64 27.69 3.76
C ALA A 137 -5.18 27.79 3.64
N ASN A 138 -5.68 28.21 2.49
CA ASN A 138 -7.09 28.52 2.28
C ASN A 138 -7.85 27.43 1.51
N ASP A 139 -7.21 26.69 0.60
CA ASP A 139 -7.87 25.69 -0.23
C ASP A 139 -7.95 24.32 0.43
N ILE A 140 -7.01 23.96 1.31
CA ILE A 140 -7.06 22.68 2.03
C ILE A 140 -8.06 22.78 3.18
N ALA A 141 -9.09 21.93 3.14
CA ALA A 141 -10.12 21.85 4.17
C ALA A 141 -9.79 20.78 5.22
N ALA A 142 -9.24 19.63 4.80
CA ALA A 142 -8.87 18.54 5.70
C ALA A 142 -7.77 17.66 5.10
N ILE A 143 -7.00 17.01 5.97
CA ILE A 143 -5.98 16.01 5.60
C ILE A 143 -6.22 14.76 6.43
N THR A 144 -6.30 13.60 5.77
CA THR A 144 -6.32 12.28 6.43
C THR A 144 -5.11 11.49 5.99
N ALA A 145 -4.31 11.02 6.95
CA ALA A 145 -3.11 10.22 6.70
C ALA A 145 -3.34 8.75 7.04
N ASN A 146 -3.36 7.88 6.02
CA ASN A 146 -3.53 6.43 6.18
C ASN A 146 -2.17 5.75 6.11
N ARG A 147 -1.68 5.27 7.26
CA ARG A 147 -0.38 4.60 7.39
C ARG A 147 -0.53 3.09 7.25
N TRP A 148 -0.18 2.56 6.08
CA TRP A 148 -0.18 1.13 5.82
C TRP A 148 1.21 0.55 6.09
N GLY A 149 1.56 0.33 7.36
CA GLY A 149 2.85 -0.26 7.75
C GLY A 149 3.03 -1.71 7.28
N HIS A 150 1.93 -2.40 7.03
CA HIS A 150 1.86 -3.76 6.47
C HIS A 150 0.92 -3.77 5.26
N GLY A 151 1.23 -2.99 4.23
CA GLY A 151 0.39 -2.84 3.05
C GLY A 151 0.43 -4.07 2.14
N TYR A 152 1.09 -3.96 1.01
CA TYR A 152 1.06 -4.99 -0.03
C TYR A 152 1.90 -6.22 0.32
N ALA A 153 1.46 -7.38 -0.17
CA ALA A 153 2.25 -8.60 -0.13
C ALA A 153 3.60 -8.39 -0.84
N TYR A 154 4.61 -9.13 -0.40
CA TYR A 154 5.88 -9.16 -1.12
C TYR A 154 5.67 -9.86 -2.46
N GLU A 155 5.92 -9.15 -3.55
CA GLU A 155 5.94 -9.72 -4.90
C GLU A 155 7.39 -9.96 -5.33
N TYR A 156 7.63 -11.12 -5.92
CA TYR A 156 8.94 -11.49 -6.43
C TYR A 156 9.25 -10.73 -7.71
N ASP A 157 10.51 -10.34 -7.91
CA ASP A 157 11.01 -10.02 -9.24
C ASP A 157 12.43 -10.50 -9.49
N TRP A 158 12.76 -10.52 -10.78
CA TRP A 158 14.01 -11.02 -11.32
C TRP A 158 15.26 -10.28 -10.80
N TYR A 159 15.12 -9.07 -10.26
CA TYR A 159 16.26 -8.28 -9.80
C TYR A 159 16.62 -8.57 -8.35
N SER A 160 15.63 -8.65 -7.46
CA SER A 160 15.91 -8.90 -6.03
C SER A 160 15.82 -10.36 -5.62
N ASP A 161 15.17 -11.20 -6.41
CA ASP A 161 14.86 -12.57 -6.04
C ASP A 161 15.54 -13.57 -6.96
N ARG A 162 16.04 -14.65 -6.37
CA ARG A 162 16.59 -15.77 -7.15
C ARG A 162 15.46 -16.40 -7.96
N ASP A 163 15.76 -16.77 -9.19
CA ASP A 163 14.86 -17.58 -9.99
C ASP A 163 14.75 -18.99 -9.38
N LEU A 164 13.71 -19.19 -8.57
CA LEU A 164 13.41 -20.47 -7.94
C LEU A 164 12.25 -21.13 -8.68
N PRO A 165 12.32 -22.46 -8.91
CA PRO A 165 11.18 -23.23 -9.40
C PRO A 165 9.94 -22.95 -8.56
N SER A 166 8.77 -22.93 -9.20
CA SER A 166 7.50 -22.51 -8.57
C SER A 166 7.23 -23.20 -7.21
N GLY A 167 7.51 -24.50 -7.09
CA GLY A 167 7.31 -25.27 -5.85
C GLY A 167 8.33 -25.00 -4.73
N SER A 168 9.45 -24.37 -5.03
CA SER A 168 10.52 -24.05 -4.07
C SER A 168 10.39 -22.65 -3.47
N ARG A 169 9.37 -21.89 -3.87
CA ARG A 169 9.18 -20.52 -3.40
C ARG A 169 8.70 -20.49 -1.95
N PRO A 170 9.18 -19.53 -1.13
CA PRO A 170 8.76 -19.41 0.27
C PRO A 170 7.24 -19.31 0.48
N ASN A 171 6.50 -18.60 -0.37
CA ASN A 171 5.04 -18.55 -0.24
C ASN A 171 4.35 -19.92 -0.41
N VAL A 172 4.87 -20.77 -1.29
CA VAL A 172 4.34 -22.12 -1.54
C VAL A 172 4.70 -23.07 -0.40
N ILE A 173 5.94 -23.03 0.08
CA ILE A 173 6.38 -23.82 1.24
C ILE A 173 5.63 -23.40 2.50
N GLY A 174 5.48 -22.08 2.70
CA GLY A 174 4.84 -21.51 3.88
C GLY A 174 3.36 -21.84 3.97
N ARG A 175 2.63 -21.78 2.85
CA ARG A 175 1.17 -22.00 2.82
C ARG A 175 0.72 -23.47 2.87
N ALA A 176 1.66 -24.41 2.93
CA ALA A 176 1.34 -25.85 2.94
C ALA A 176 0.37 -26.20 4.09
N PRO A 177 -0.61 -27.09 3.88
CA PRO A 177 -1.49 -27.55 4.95
C PRO A 177 -0.72 -28.17 6.12
N PHE A 178 -1.19 -27.92 7.34
CA PHE A 178 -0.69 -28.54 8.56
C PHE A 178 -1.85 -29.11 9.37
N GLY A 179 -2.02 -30.43 9.31
CA GLY A 179 -3.19 -31.09 9.93
C GLY A 179 -4.50 -30.54 9.37
N ARG A 180 -5.31 -29.92 10.23
CA ARG A 180 -6.59 -29.29 9.86
C ARG A 180 -6.48 -27.79 9.55
N ILE A 181 -5.25 -27.27 9.40
CA ILE A 181 -4.98 -25.86 9.19
C ILE A 181 -4.49 -25.65 7.76
N THR A 182 -5.24 -24.90 6.97
CA THR A 182 -4.81 -24.37 5.66
C THR A 182 -4.58 -22.86 5.78
N ILE A 183 -3.70 -22.29 4.95
CA ILE A 183 -3.32 -20.86 4.99
C ILE A 183 -3.76 -20.20 3.69
N ALA A 184 -4.44 -19.05 3.80
CA ALA A 184 -4.97 -18.27 2.68
C ALA A 184 -4.76 -16.78 2.90
N ASN A 185 -4.30 -16.06 1.88
CA ASN A 185 -4.20 -14.59 1.80
C ASN A 185 -3.40 -14.24 0.54
N SER A 186 -3.18 -12.95 0.30
CA SER A 186 -2.28 -12.44 -0.73
C SER A 186 -0.81 -12.88 -0.57
N ASP A 187 -0.33 -13.12 0.66
CA ASP A 187 1.05 -13.60 0.89
C ASP A 187 1.25 -15.03 0.40
N SER A 188 0.20 -15.84 0.44
CA SER A 188 0.18 -17.22 -0.04
C SER A 188 0.37 -17.27 -1.55
N ALA A 189 -0.12 -16.26 -2.28
CA ALA A 189 0.14 -16.08 -3.70
C ALA A 189 1.42 -15.30 -4.01
N ALA A 190 2.05 -14.65 -3.01
CA ALA A 190 3.07 -13.61 -3.21
C ALA A 190 2.63 -12.54 -4.22
N ARG A 191 1.37 -12.11 -4.09
CA ARG A 191 0.72 -11.17 -5.01
C ARG A 191 -0.33 -10.37 -4.24
N ALA A 192 -0.24 -9.05 -4.27
CA ALA A 192 -0.94 -8.16 -3.35
C ALA A 192 -2.41 -7.87 -3.70
N TYR A 193 -2.88 -8.37 -4.84
CA TYR A 193 -4.18 -8.00 -5.40
C TYR A 193 -5.35 -8.83 -4.85
N THR A 194 -6.54 -8.25 -4.95
CA THR A 194 -7.78 -8.82 -4.41
C THR A 194 -8.12 -10.17 -5.02
N ASP A 195 -7.94 -10.34 -6.33
CA ASP A 195 -8.15 -11.60 -7.05
C ASP A 195 -7.25 -12.71 -6.48
N ALA A 196 -5.97 -12.42 -6.24
CA ALA A 196 -5.05 -13.38 -5.63
C ALA A 196 -5.51 -13.82 -4.24
N ALA A 197 -6.02 -12.90 -3.41
CA ALA A 197 -6.55 -13.26 -2.09
C ALA A 197 -7.79 -14.17 -2.18
N ILE A 198 -8.67 -13.94 -3.15
CA ILE A 198 -9.87 -14.75 -3.40
C ILE A 198 -9.48 -16.15 -3.88
N ASP A 199 -8.56 -16.24 -4.85
CA ASP A 199 -8.09 -17.51 -5.39
C ASP A 199 -7.43 -18.38 -4.31
N GLU A 200 -6.62 -17.76 -3.44
CA GLU A 200 -5.97 -18.46 -2.32
C GLU A 200 -6.96 -18.89 -1.24
N ALA A 201 -8.03 -18.14 -1.02
CA ALA A 201 -9.12 -18.55 -0.14
C ALA A 201 -9.84 -19.78 -0.70
N HIS A 202 -10.19 -19.77 -1.99
CA HIS A 202 -10.81 -20.90 -2.66
C HIS A 202 -9.92 -22.15 -2.63
N ARG A 203 -8.61 -21.99 -2.91
CA ARG A 203 -7.62 -23.07 -2.80
C ARG A 203 -7.60 -23.66 -1.39
N ALA A 204 -7.44 -22.82 -0.37
CA ALA A 204 -7.29 -23.29 1.01
C ALA A 204 -8.53 -24.01 1.55
N VAL A 205 -9.73 -23.65 1.09
CA VAL A 205 -10.97 -24.37 1.43
C VAL A 205 -10.96 -25.77 0.81
N LYS A 206 -10.51 -25.90 -0.45
CA LYS A 206 -10.41 -27.20 -1.14
C LYS A 206 -9.35 -28.14 -0.56
N GLU A 207 -8.35 -27.59 0.13
CA GLU A 207 -7.30 -28.37 0.80
C GLU A 207 -7.70 -28.88 2.19
N LEU A 208 -8.85 -28.46 2.72
CA LEU A 208 -9.33 -28.98 3.99
C LEU A 208 -9.62 -30.48 3.87
N PRO A 209 -9.24 -31.29 4.87
CA PRO A 209 -9.63 -32.69 4.90
C PRO A 209 -11.16 -32.81 4.94
N ALA A 210 -11.68 -33.86 4.31
CA ALA A 210 -13.11 -34.22 4.33
C ALA A 210 -13.59 -34.56 5.74
#